data_AF-A0A6N7ALN4-F1
#
_entry.id   AF-A0A6N7ALN4-F1
#
_cell.length_a   1.000
_cell.length_b   1.000
_cell.length_c   1.000
_cell.angle_alpha   90.00
_cell.angle_beta   90.00
_cell.angle_gamma   90.00
#
_symmetry.space_group_name_H-M   'P 1'
#
loop_
_entity.id
_entity.type
_entity.pdbx_description
1 polymer ?
#
loop_
_entity_poly.entity_id
_entity_poly.type
_entity_poly.pdbx_seq_one_letter_code
_entity_poly.pdbx_strand_id
1 'polypeptide(L)'
;MIVLKSIKDTSTPLENERRGVEAMKRVLTTHADEPQAMFRPELGWISFLWGNERWGIQHVIIQRIKKDRMTEATAEVFVLSLPQVIACGRLHPSHITKRGEIGRNITAYKKTVGLSVRNGGSTPQVLILTAHEDARFKPKDTTFIKKQGTKKRNR
;
A
#
# COMPACT_ATOMS: atom_id res chain seq x y z
N MET A 1 -21.24 4.45 -30.88
CA MET A 1 -20.09 3.86 -30.17
C MET A 1 -19.69 4.79 -29.05
N ILE A 2 -19.99 4.43 -27.80
CA ILE A 2 -19.56 5.22 -26.63
C ILE A 2 -18.16 4.70 -26.26
N VAL A 3 -17.15 5.54 -26.42
CA VAL A 3 -15.79 5.26 -25.98
C VAL A 3 -15.79 5.30 -24.45
N LEU A 4 -15.65 4.12 -23.82
CA LEU A 4 -15.40 4.01 -22.39
C LEU A 4 -14.04 4.66 -22.09
N LYS A 5 -14.07 5.93 -21.69
CA LYS A 5 -12.90 6.69 -21.28
C LYS A 5 -12.32 5.98 -20.06
N SER A 6 -11.19 5.30 -20.25
CA SER A 6 -10.39 4.68 -19.19
C SER A 6 -10.25 5.67 -18.04
N ILE A 7 -10.79 5.33 -16.86
CA ILE A 7 -10.74 6.16 -15.64
C ILE A 7 -9.28 6.15 -15.16
N LYS A 8 -8.43 6.94 -15.82
CA LYS A 8 -7.11 7.28 -15.32
C LYS A 8 -7.30 8.56 -14.53
N ASP A 9 -7.14 8.47 -13.21
CA ASP A 9 -7.01 9.68 -12.39
C ASP A 9 -5.83 10.49 -12.96
N THR A 10 -6.08 11.75 -13.31
CA THR A 10 -5.09 12.68 -13.89
C THR A 10 -4.36 13.51 -12.84
N SER A 11 -4.59 13.25 -11.55
CA SER A 11 -3.93 13.95 -10.45
C SER A 11 -2.42 13.69 -10.47
N THR A 12 -1.68 14.75 -10.19
CA THR A 12 -0.23 14.67 -9.96
C THR A 12 0.04 13.83 -8.70
N PRO A 13 1.25 13.24 -8.56
CA PRO A 13 1.62 12.52 -7.34
C PRO A 13 1.40 13.32 -6.05
N LEU A 14 1.60 14.64 -6.10
CA LEU A 14 1.39 15.55 -4.98
C LEU A 14 -0.10 15.73 -4.63
N GLU A 15 -0.97 15.84 -5.62
CA GLU A 15 -2.42 15.94 -5.39
C GLU A 15 -2.98 14.63 -4.83
N ASN A 16 -2.50 13.49 -5.33
CA ASN A 16 -2.87 12.18 -4.82
C ASN A 16 -2.38 11.97 -3.37
N GLU A 17 -1.16 12.42 -3.05
CA GLU A 17 -0.65 12.42 -1.67
C GLU A 17 -1.54 13.28 -0.75
N ARG A 18 -1.84 14.53 -1.14
CA ARG A 18 -2.72 15.42 -0.36
C ARG A 18 -4.08 14.80 -0.10
N ARG A 19 -4.70 14.22 -1.13
CA ARG A 19 -5.97 13.50 -1.00
C ARG A 19 -5.87 12.36 0.00
N GLY A 20 -4.81 11.56 -0.09
CA GLY A 20 -4.55 10.47 0.84
C GLY A 20 -4.36 10.96 2.28
N VAL A 21 -3.63 12.05 2.50
CA VAL A 21 -3.47 12.66 3.83
C VAL A 21 -4.82 13.09 4.41
N GLU A 22 -5.64 13.77 3.62
CA GLU A 22 -6.98 14.21 4.08
C GLU A 22 -7.92 13.02 4.35
N ALA A 23 -7.86 11.97 3.52
CA ALA A 23 -8.59 10.73 3.80
C ALA A 23 -8.12 10.06 5.09
N MET A 24 -6.80 9.96 5.30
CA MET A 24 -6.25 9.37 6.53
C MET A 24 -6.67 10.16 7.78
N LYS A 25 -6.67 11.49 7.73
CA LYS A 25 -7.20 12.33 8.82
C LYS A 25 -8.66 12.04 9.12
N ARG A 26 -9.50 11.89 8.09
CA ARG A 26 -10.92 11.52 8.28
C ARG A 26 -11.07 10.14 8.89
N VAL A 27 -10.28 9.15 8.46
CA VAL A 27 -10.30 7.82 9.08
C VAL A 27 -9.91 7.91 10.57
N LEU A 28 -8.85 8.63 10.92
CA LEU A 28 -8.42 8.80 12.31
C LEU A 28 -9.45 9.56 13.15
N THR A 29 -10.15 10.53 12.57
CA THR A 29 -11.14 11.35 13.31
C THR A 29 -12.46 10.61 13.50
N THR A 30 -12.92 9.91 12.47
CA THR A 30 -14.26 9.30 12.43
C THR A 30 -14.27 7.82 12.76
N HIS A 31 -13.10 7.18 12.72
CA HIS A 31 -12.95 5.72 12.79
C HIS A 31 -13.82 4.98 11.76
N ALA A 32 -14.04 5.60 10.59
CA ALA A 32 -14.81 5.05 9.48
C ALA A 32 -13.93 4.80 8.25
N ASP A 33 -14.42 3.97 7.34
CA ASP A 33 -13.75 3.64 6.09
C ASP A 33 -13.81 4.79 5.08
N GLU A 34 -12.70 5.07 4.42
CA GLU A 34 -12.58 6.05 3.33
C GLU A 34 -12.32 5.29 2.00
N PRO A 35 -13.37 5.01 1.21
CA PRO A 35 -13.22 4.34 -0.07
C PRO A 35 -12.53 5.26 -1.08
N GLN A 36 -11.73 4.67 -1.99
CA GLN A 36 -11.03 5.43 -3.04
C GLN A 36 -10.20 6.60 -2.46
N ALA A 37 -9.53 6.38 -1.33
CA ALA A 37 -8.70 7.38 -0.67
C ALA A 37 -7.53 7.86 -1.54
N MET A 38 -6.94 6.97 -2.34
CA MET A 38 -5.83 7.29 -3.25
C MET A 38 -5.93 6.49 -4.55
N PHE A 39 -5.40 7.03 -5.64
CA PHE A 39 -5.23 6.29 -6.89
C PHE A 39 -3.75 6.05 -7.18
N ARG A 40 -3.39 4.84 -7.59
CA ARG A 40 -2.04 4.56 -8.09
C ARG A 40 -2.15 3.77 -9.40
N PRO A 41 -1.56 4.21 -10.53
CA PRO A 41 -1.76 3.56 -11.83
C PRO A 41 -1.48 2.05 -11.84
N GLU A 42 -0.48 1.60 -11.08
CA GLU A 42 -0.09 0.20 -10.99
C GLU A 42 -1.02 -0.67 -10.12
N LEU A 43 -1.87 -0.04 -9.29
CA LEU A 43 -2.71 -0.69 -8.28
C LEU A 43 -4.21 -0.41 -8.44
N GLY A 44 -4.59 0.69 -9.07
CA GLY A 44 -5.94 1.23 -9.09
C GLY A 44 -6.27 2.06 -7.85
N TRP A 45 -7.56 2.09 -7.49
CA TRP A 45 -8.05 2.76 -6.30
C TRP A 45 -7.67 2.00 -5.03
N ILE A 46 -7.13 2.74 -4.07
CA ILE A 46 -6.74 2.28 -2.74
C ILE A 46 -7.73 2.89 -1.76
N SER A 47 -8.37 2.03 -0.95
CA SER A 47 -9.27 2.42 0.12
C SER A 47 -8.54 2.37 1.46
N PHE A 48 -8.82 3.33 2.33
CA PHE A 48 -8.31 3.38 3.69
C PHE A 48 -9.40 2.90 4.62
N LEU A 49 -9.29 1.64 5.05
CA LEU A 49 -10.28 1.07 5.95
C LEU A 49 -9.80 1.22 7.39
N TRP A 50 -10.72 1.62 8.27
CA TRP A 50 -10.46 1.68 9.70
C TRP A 50 -10.12 0.29 10.23
N GLY A 51 -10.98 -0.68 9.92
CA GLY A 51 -10.77 -2.09 10.20
C GLY A 51 -10.92 -2.45 11.67
N ASN A 52 -10.05 -3.34 12.15
CA ASN A 52 -10.05 -3.84 13.53
C ASN A 52 -8.64 -4.26 13.97
N GLU A 53 -8.49 -4.95 15.10
CA GLU A 53 -7.16 -5.36 15.58
C GLU A 53 -6.40 -6.32 14.66
N ARG A 54 -7.03 -6.87 13.62
CA ARG A 54 -6.44 -7.85 12.70
C ARG A 54 -6.15 -7.27 11.30
N TRP A 55 -6.71 -6.13 10.93
CA TRP A 55 -6.52 -5.50 9.60
C TRP A 55 -6.93 -4.02 9.61
N GLY A 56 -6.55 -3.26 8.59
CA GLY A 56 -6.89 -1.84 8.48
C GLY A 56 -5.99 -0.93 9.31
N ILE A 57 -6.36 0.34 9.40
CA ILE A 57 -5.60 1.39 10.09
C ILE A 57 -5.51 1.14 11.59
N GLN A 58 -6.59 0.67 12.22
CA GLN A 58 -6.60 0.32 13.63
C GLN A 58 -5.56 -0.76 13.96
N HIS A 59 -5.44 -1.79 13.12
CA HIS A 59 -4.40 -2.81 13.27
C HIS A 59 -2.99 -2.20 13.22
N VAL A 60 -2.73 -1.29 12.28
CA VAL A 60 -1.41 -0.65 12.15
C VAL A 60 -1.05 0.08 13.43
N ILE A 61 -1.94 0.93 13.94
CA ILE A 61 -1.76 1.69 15.19
C ILE A 61 -1.44 0.75 16.35
N ILE A 62 -2.29 -0.27 16.57
CA ILE A 62 -2.12 -1.24 17.66
C ILE A 62 -0.76 -1.95 17.56
N GLN A 63 -0.34 -2.33 16.34
CA GLN A 63 0.94 -2.99 16.16
C GLN A 63 2.12 -2.05 16.39
N ARG A 64 2.03 -0.77 16.03
CA ARG A 64 3.08 0.22 16.29
C ARG A 64 3.25 0.46 17.79
N ILE A 65 2.15 0.62 18.52
CA ILE A 65 2.17 0.75 19.99
C ILE A 65 2.80 -0.49 20.62
N LYS A 66 2.34 -1.70 20.26
CA LYS A 66 2.81 -2.95 20.87
C LYS A 66 4.25 -3.31 20.52
N LYS A 67 4.65 -3.18 19.26
CA LYS A 67 5.95 -3.66 18.76
C LYS A 67 7.05 -2.61 18.85
N ASP A 68 6.70 -1.36 18.55
CA ASP A 68 7.67 -0.27 18.46
C ASP A 68 7.62 0.63 19.71
N ARG A 69 6.77 0.28 20.71
CA ARG A 69 6.59 1.01 21.97
C ARG A 69 6.23 2.49 21.77
N MET A 70 5.50 2.79 20.69
CA MET A 70 4.98 4.13 20.42
C MET A 70 3.83 4.47 21.36
N THR A 71 3.64 5.76 21.63
CA THR A 71 2.36 6.25 22.16
C THR A 71 1.31 6.25 21.06
N GLU A 72 0.04 6.37 21.42
CA GLU A 72 -1.06 6.51 20.46
C GLU A 72 -0.85 7.70 19.51
N ALA A 73 -0.53 8.88 20.04
CA ALA A 73 -0.25 10.06 19.24
C ALA A 73 0.91 9.85 18.24
N THR A 74 2.00 9.18 18.66
CA THR A 74 3.11 8.87 17.74
C THR A 74 2.70 7.85 16.68
N ALA A 75 1.88 6.86 17.04
CA ALA A 75 1.35 5.90 16.08
C ALA A 75 0.40 6.57 15.07
N GLU A 76 -0.42 7.52 15.48
CA GLU A 76 -1.27 8.33 14.59
C GLU A 76 -0.45 9.15 13.59
N VAL A 77 0.59 9.84 14.06
CA VAL A 77 1.55 10.57 13.20
C VAL A 77 2.22 9.61 12.22
N PHE A 78 2.55 8.38 12.65
CA PHE A 78 3.07 7.37 11.75
C PHE A 78 2.07 7.01 10.65
N VAL A 79 0.79 6.76 10.96
CA VAL A 79 -0.21 6.43 9.93
C VAL A 79 -0.47 7.60 8.98
N LEU A 80 -0.43 8.84 9.48
CA LEU A 80 -0.53 10.06 8.66
C LEU A 80 0.60 10.20 7.63
N SER A 81 1.73 9.54 7.83
CA SER A 81 2.85 9.53 6.87
C SER A 81 2.70 8.50 5.74
N LEU A 82 1.82 7.51 5.88
CA LEU A 82 1.70 6.42 4.92
C LEU A 82 1.20 6.85 3.53
N PRO A 83 0.31 7.84 3.38
CA PRO A 83 -0.07 8.35 2.06
C PRO A 83 1.13 8.77 1.21
N GLN A 84 2.14 9.41 1.81
CA GLN A 84 3.36 9.78 1.12
C GLN A 84 4.12 8.54 0.62
N VAL A 85 4.26 7.52 1.46
CA VAL A 85 4.89 6.25 1.08
C VAL A 85 4.14 5.59 -0.07
N ILE A 86 2.81 5.60 -0.03
CA ILE A 86 1.97 5.01 -1.08
C ILE A 86 2.10 5.77 -2.40
N ALA A 87 2.12 7.10 -2.35
CA ALA A 87 2.19 7.98 -3.51
C ALA A 87 3.53 7.85 -4.27
N CYS A 88 4.65 7.87 -3.55
CA CYS A 88 5.98 7.96 -4.19
C CYS A 88 6.86 6.72 -4.05
N GLY A 89 6.45 5.74 -3.23
CA GLY A 89 7.29 4.59 -2.93
C GLY A 89 7.41 3.58 -4.05
N ARG A 90 8.48 2.79 -4.00
CA ARG A 90 8.72 1.70 -4.94
C ARG A 90 7.72 0.57 -4.69
N LEU A 91 6.94 0.21 -5.71
CA LEU A 91 6.08 -0.96 -5.70
C LEU A 91 6.91 -2.23 -5.92
N HIS A 92 6.72 -3.23 -5.06
CA HIS A 92 7.35 -4.53 -5.15
C HIS A 92 6.46 -5.54 -5.90
N PRO A 93 7.03 -6.65 -6.40
CA PRO A 93 6.25 -7.75 -6.96
C PRO A 93 5.17 -8.27 -6.02
N SER A 94 4.10 -8.85 -6.59
CA SER A 94 3.05 -9.50 -5.80
C SER A 94 3.59 -10.68 -5.03
N HIS A 95 2.96 -10.94 -3.89
CA HIS A 95 3.09 -12.19 -3.15
C HIS A 95 1.71 -12.66 -2.69
N ILE A 96 1.61 -13.89 -2.22
CA ILE A 96 0.39 -14.38 -1.58
C ILE A 96 0.51 -14.14 -0.07
N THR A 97 -0.47 -13.48 0.51
CA THR A 97 -0.51 -13.25 1.96
C THR A 97 -0.80 -14.55 2.69
N LYS A 98 -0.57 -14.59 4.01
CA LYS A 98 -0.98 -15.74 4.85
C LYS A 98 -2.48 -16.07 4.77
N ARG A 99 -3.30 -15.12 4.27
CA ARG A 99 -4.75 -15.28 4.09
C ARG A 99 -5.13 -15.73 2.68
N GLY A 100 -4.16 -16.04 1.81
CA GLY A 100 -4.41 -16.44 0.42
C GLY A 100 -4.73 -15.27 -0.51
N GLU A 101 -4.59 -14.03 -0.05
CA GLU A 101 -4.89 -12.83 -0.85
C GLU A 101 -3.65 -12.37 -1.63
N ILE A 102 -3.84 -11.55 -2.66
CA ILE A 102 -2.73 -10.94 -3.40
C ILE A 102 -2.20 -9.74 -2.60
N GLY A 103 -1.00 -9.89 -2.03
CA GLY A 103 -0.28 -8.85 -1.32
C GLY A 103 0.59 -7.99 -2.25
N ARG A 104 0.68 -6.69 -1.96
CA ARG A 104 1.55 -5.71 -2.61
C ARG A 104 2.29 -4.92 -1.54
N ASN A 105 3.61 -4.74 -1.69
CA ASN A 105 4.37 -3.91 -0.77
C ASN A 105 4.84 -2.64 -1.48
N ILE A 106 4.75 -1.51 -0.79
CA ILE A 106 5.31 -0.23 -1.23
C ILE A 106 6.32 0.23 -0.19
N THR A 107 7.51 0.62 -0.63
CA THR A 107 8.59 1.06 0.27
C THR A 107 9.11 2.45 -0.07
N ALA A 108 9.20 3.32 0.93
CA ALA A 108 9.84 4.64 0.86
C ALA A 108 10.22 5.09 2.28
N TYR A 109 11.20 5.98 2.43
CA TYR A 109 11.53 6.63 3.71
C TYR A 109 11.70 5.66 4.91
N LYS A 110 12.35 4.52 4.67
CA LYS A 110 12.52 3.43 5.65
C LYS A 110 11.19 2.90 6.21
N LYS A 111 10.12 2.98 5.43
CA LYS A 111 8.79 2.46 5.77
C LYS A 111 8.35 1.50 4.67
N THR A 112 7.70 0.42 5.09
CA THR A 112 7.00 -0.51 4.20
C THR A 112 5.51 -0.47 4.51
N VAL A 113 4.69 -0.23 3.48
CA VAL A 113 3.24 -0.38 3.50
C VAL A 113 2.86 -1.65 2.77
N GLY A 114 2.23 -2.58 3.49
CA GLY A 114 1.66 -3.80 2.94
C GLY A 114 0.19 -3.61 2.63
N LEU A 115 -0.15 -3.84 1.36
CA LEU A 115 -1.48 -3.73 0.80
C LEU A 115 -1.99 -5.12 0.40
N SER A 116 -3.31 -5.31 0.41
CA SER A 116 -3.97 -6.49 -0.15
C SER A 116 -4.98 -6.09 -1.20
N VAL A 117 -5.01 -6.83 -2.30
CA VAL A 117 -5.99 -6.68 -3.37
C VAL A 117 -7.14 -7.62 -3.08
N ARG A 118 -8.30 -7.06 -2.74
CA ARG A 118 -9.53 -7.83 -2.53
C ARG A 118 -10.30 -7.93 -3.85
N ASN A 119 -10.33 -9.12 -4.42
CA ASN A 119 -11.14 -9.45 -5.59
C ASN A 119 -12.49 -9.99 -5.11
N GLY A 120 -13.52 -9.14 -5.04
CA GLY A 120 -14.84 -9.57 -4.52
C GLY A 120 -15.99 -8.58 -4.75
N GLY A 121 -15.80 -7.60 -5.63
CA GLY A 121 -16.82 -6.62 -6.03
C GLY A 121 -16.62 -6.19 -7.49
N SER A 122 -17.45 -5.27 -7.99
CA SER A 122 -17.40 -4.81 -9.38
C SER A 122 -16.06 -4.18 -9.79
N THR A 123 -15.25 -3.75 -8.82
CA THR A 123 -13.86 -3.30 -9.03
C THR A 123 -12.95 -3.87 -7.94
N PRO A 124 -11.71 -4.29 -8.27
CA PRO A 124 -10.74 -4.71 -7.27
C PRO A 124 -10.40 -3.52 -6.36
N GLN A 125 -10.49 -3.73 -5.05
CA GLN A 125 -10.13 -2.71 -4.06
C GLN A 125 -8.80 -3.06 -3.41
N VAL A 126 -7.92 -2.08 -3.29
CA VAL A 126 -6.64 -2.23 -2.61
C VAL A 126 -6.75 -1.67 -1.20
N LEU A 127 -6.39 -2.46 -0.19
CA LEU A 127 -6.59 -2.15 1.22
C LEU A 127 -5.26 -2.13 1.95
N ILE A 128 -5.08 -1.19 2.89
CA ILE A 128 -3.91 -1.22 3.79
C ILE A 128 -4.11 -2.34 4.82
N LEU A 129 -3.20 -3.32 4.82
CA LEU A 129 -3.19 -4.40 5.81
C LEU A 129 -2.23 -4.12 6.95
N THR A 130 -1.05 -3.59 6.63
CA THR A 130 0.01 -3.39 7.59
C THR A 130 0.93 -2.26 7.15
N ALA A 131 1.58 -1.61 8.11
CA ALA A 131 2.69 -0.74 7.84
C ALA A 131 3.69 -0.81 8.99
N HIS A 132 4.97 -0.63 8.66
CA HIS A 132 6.05 -0.64 9.65
C HIS A 132 7.23 0.19 9.19
N GLU A 133 7.99 0.70 10.15
CA GLU A 133 9.34 1.18 9.89
C GLU A 133 10.28 -0.02 9.74
N ASP A 134 11.08 0.01 8.68
CA ASP A 134 12.14 -0.94 8.44
C ASP A 134 13.40 -0.49 9.19
N ALA A 135 13.54 -0.91 10.45
CA ALA A 135 14.82 -0.82 11.16
C ALA A 135 15.95 -1.62 10.45
N ARG A 136 15.60 -2.43 9.44
CA ARG A 136 16.49 -3.36 8.71
C ARG A 136 16.36 -3.27 7.19
N PHE A 137 15.97 -2.13 6.61
CA PHE A 137 16.04 -1.96 5.16
C PHE A 137 17.49 -2.03 4.69
N LYS A 138 17.98 -3.25 4.44
CA LYS A 138 18.99 -3.53 3.44
C LYS A 138 18.18 -3.83 2.18
N PRO A 139 18.41 -3.17 1.03
CA PRO A 139 17.86 -3.62 -0.24
C PRO A 139 18.42 -5.01 -0.52
N LYS A 140 17.77 -6.05 0.01
CA LYS A 140 18.16 -7.42 -0.22
C LYS A 140 17.52 -7.85 -1.54
N ASP A 141 18.42 -8.19 -2.45
CA ASP A 141 18.19 -9.14 -3.52
C ASP A 141 17.18 -8.68 -4.56
N THR A 142 17.69 -7.82 -5.45
CA THR A 142 17.32 -7.90 -6.85
C THR A 142 17.87 -9.23 -7.38
N THR A 143 17.24 -10.35 -7.02
CA THR A 143 17.41 -11.59 -7.75
C THR A 143 16.69 -11.38 -9.07
N PHE A 144 17.40 -10.71 -9.99
CA PHE A 144 17.15 -10.84 -11.41
C PHE A 144 17.01 -12.34 -11.69
N ILE A 145 15.83 -12.79 -12.08
CA ILE A 145 15.73 -14.04 -12.82
C ILE A 145 16.46 -13.77 -14.14
N LYS A 146 17.78 -13.98 -14.13
CA LYS A 146 18.56 -14.25 -15.35
C LYS A 146 18.04 -15.59 -15.89
N LYS A 147 16.99 -15.54 -16.70
CA LYS A 147 16.85 -16.51 -17.80
C LYS A 147 17.43 -15.87 -19.06
N GLN A 148 18.75 -15.69 -19.06
CA GLN A 148 19.52 -15.80 -20.30
C GLN A 148 20.12 -17.19 -20.30
N GLY A 149 19.47 -18.08 -21.05
CA GLY A 149 20.00 -19.39 -21.43
C GLY A 149 19.96 -19.48 -22.94
N THR A 150 20.91 -18.80 -23.58
CA THR A 150 21.29 -19.06 -24.97
C THR A 150 21.72 -20.51 -25.09
N LYS A 151 21.03 -21.32 -25.89
CA LYS A 151 21.60 -22.57 -26.41
C LYS A 151 22.03 -22.36 -27.85
N LYS A 152 23.35 -22.36 -27.98
CA LYS A 152 24.18 -22.32 -29.19
C LYS A 152 23.64 -23.21 -30.31
N ARG A 153 23.65 -22.67 -31.53
CA ARG A 153 23.93 -23.44 -32.75
C ARG A 153 25.31 -24.07 -32.60
N ASN A 154 25.44 -25.36 -32.92
CA ASN A 154 26.69 -25.94 -33.37
C ASN A 154 26.35 -26.89 -34.53
N ARG A 155 26.94 -26.54 -35.69
CA ARG A 155 27.34 -27.33 -36.87
C ARG A 155 26.51 -28.55 -37.23
#